data_AF-A0A9D4JZA3-F1
#
_entry.id   AF-A0A9D4JZA3-F1
#
_cell.length_a   1.000
_cell.length_b   1.000
_cell.length_c   1.000
_cell.angle_alpha   90.00
_cell.angle_beta   90.00
_cell.angle_gamma   90.00
#
_symmetry.space_group_name_H-M   'P 1'
#
loop_
_entity.id
_entity.type
_entity.pdbx_description
1 polymer ?
#
loop_
_entity_poly.entity_id
_entity_poly.type
_entity_poly.pdbx_seq_one_letter_code
_entity_poly.pdbx_strand_id
1 'polypeptide(L)'
;MQNYIFQSIMSLFGKDIEKNICSLITFADGIDPPVFAALDESKLPFGERFTFNNSGLYAKNTDIDQFSLSPMFFDMGIASFKNFFKHLNTLQRRSLQLTSDVLNERSILEATISNLQPKLDAGLIQVNRLKSEIQMFQDNKNTIENNKKFTYTVTSTKQVKLDLPKGIHVTNCLHCNFTCHEKCVFANDDEKKNCSAMDTNGNCKICPDKCFWEKHANTRYIFKYDVIEETKTFEEMKAKYEKATGHIMTQEQVLDTMRKELEALVETVEEMMEVIMHCNKRLSEIALRPNPLTMTDHIDVMIENEKYRKANGWLARIESLNKLKERAKVLEVAQQFSSEAKTVVGKRKKSNNFLKDLIDRLSNLF
;
A
#
# COMPACT_ATOMS: atom_id res chain seq x y z
N MET A 1 -10.06 19.59 4.83
CA MET A 1 -10.46 18.85 3.60
C MET A 1 -9.74 19.36 2.34
N GLN A 2 -9.76 20.66 2.02
CA GLN A 2 -9.08 21.20 0.81
C GLN A 2 -7.56 20.93 0.77
N ASN A 3 -6.83 21.09 1.88
CA ASN A 3 -5.38 20.80 1.91
C ASN A 3 -5.07 19.34 1.51
N TYR A 4 -5.87 18.38 1.98
CA TYR A 4 -5.74 16.96 1.60
C TYR A 4 -5.98 16.74 0.10
N ILE A 5 -6.97 17.41 -0.49
CA ILE A 5 -7.24 17.32 -1.94
C ILE A 5 -6.05 17.84 -2.74
N PHE A 6 -5.51 19.01 -2.38
CA PHE A 6 -4.36 19.57 -3.07
C PHE A 6 -3.11 18.70 -2.90
N GLN A 7 -2.84 18.17 -1.71
CA GLN A 7 -1.74 17.23 -1.51
C GLN A 7 -1.91 15.96 -2.34
N SER A 8 -3.11 15.40 -2.38
CA SER A 8 -3.43 14.23 -3.19
C SER A 8 -3.19 14.50 -4.67
N ILE A 9 -3.68 15.63 -5.22
CA ILE A 9 -3.46 16.01 -6.62
C ILE A 9 -1.96 16.18 -6.89
N MET A 10 -1.24 16.91 -6.04
CA MET A 10 0.19 17.16 -6.21
C MET A 10 1.00 15.86 -6.14
N SER A 11 0.57 14.89 -5.33
CA SER A 11 1.23 13.59 -5.20
C SER A 11 1.11 12.68 -6.44
N LEU A 12 0.36 13.09 -7.46
CA LEU A 12 0.28 12.42 -8.76
C LEU A 12 1.39 12.83 -9.72
N PHE A 13 2.03 13.98 -9.49
CA PHE A 13 3.03 14.52 -10.38
C PHE A 13 4.45 14.15 -9.94
N GLY A 14 5.37 14.05 -10.89
CA GLY A 14 6.80 13.96 -10.62
C GLY A 14 7.32 15.26 -10.00
N LYS A 15 8.29 15.16 -9.08
CA LYS A 15 8.87 16.33 -8.41
C LYS A 15 9.55 17.34 -9.35
N ASP A 16 9.89 16.91 -10.57
CA ASP A 16 10.51 17.75 -11.58
C ASP A 16 9.54 18.75 -12.23
N ILE A 17 8.22 18.59 -12.04
CA ILE A 17 7.21 19.54 -12.53
C ILE A 17 7.04 20.75 -11.60
N GLU A 18 7.63 20.76 -10.40
CA GLU A 18 7.37 21.78 -9.36
C GLU A 18 7.47 23.21 -9.89
N LYS A 19 8.51 23.49 -10.69
CA LYS A 19 8.78 24.82 -11.28
C LYS A 19 7.82 25.21 -12.39
N ASN A 20 7.02 24.28 -12.89
CA ASN A 20 6.07 24.47 -13.97
C ASN A 20 4.62 24.54 -13.46
N ILE A 21 4.42 24.50 -12.13
CA ILE A 21 3.12 24.74 -11.51
C ILE A 21 2.93 26.25 -11.35
N CYS A 22 1.75 26.74 -11.71
CA CYS A 22 1.33 28.13 -11.52
C CYS A 22 -0.10 28.17 -10.98
N SER A 23 -0.42 29.22 -10.23
CA SER A 23 -1.76 29.44 -9.69
C SER A 23 -2.48 30.54 -10.47
N LEU A 24 -3.64 30.21 -11.02
CA LEU A 24 -4.50 31.15 -11.72
C LEU A 24 -5.71 31.45 -10.84
N ILE A 25 -5.83 32.69 -10.38
CA ILE A 25 -6.84 33.13 -9.43
C ILE A 25 -7.83 34.02 -10.17
N THR A 26 -9.03 33.50 -10.36
CA THR A 26 -10.13 34.19 -11.03
C THR A 26 -10.95 35.03 -10.05
N PHE A 27 -11.75 35.96 -10.57
CA PHE A 27 -12.58 36.89 -9.76
C PHE A 27 -11.73 37.81 -8.87
N ALA A 28 -10.51 38.11 -9.31
CA ALA A 28 -9.62 39.05 -8.66
C ALA A 28 -9.91 40.48 -9.16
N ASP A 29 -11.10 40.96 -8.82
CA ASP A 29 -11.64 42.25 -9.29
C ASP A 29 -11.21 43.43 -8.38
N GLY A 30 -10.58 43.15 -7.24
CA GLY A 30 -10.11 44.11 -6.24
C GLY A 30 -8.58 44.08 -6.00
N ILE A 31 -8.16 44.58 -4.83
CA ILE A 31 -6.77 44.54 -4.34
C ILE A 31 -6.38 43.08 -3.97
N ASP A 32 -5.19 42.83 -3.41
CA ASP A 32 -4.65 41.52 -3.02
C ASP A 32 -5.72 40.46 -2.64
N PRO A 33 -5.89 39.41 -3.46
CA PRO A 33 -6.84 38.35 -3.21
C PRO A 33 -6.62 37.67 -1.85
N PRO A 34 -7.67 37.50 -1.02
CA PRO A 34 -7.57 36.83 0.28
C PRO A 34 -7.03 35.39 0.21
N VAL A 35 -7.18 34.73 -0.95
CA VAL A 35 -6.66 33.39 -1.20
C VAL A 35 -5.14 33.32 -1.11
N PHE A 36 -4.40 34.43 -1.30
CA PHE A 36 -2.95 34.45 -1.15
C PHE A 36 -2.51 33.99 0.24
N ALA A 37 -3.15 34.49 1.30
CA ALA A 37 -2.83 34.08 2.67
C ALA A 37 -3.03 32.57 2.88
N ALA A 38 -4.10 31.99 2.31
CA ALA A 38 -4.37 30.56 2.39
C ALA A 38 -3.36 29.72 1.59
N LEU A 39 -2.91 30.21 0.41
CA LEU A 39 -1.87 29.56 -0.37
C LEU A 39 -0.53 29.59 0.37
N ASP A 40 -0.18 30.71 1.02
CA ASP A 40 1.02 30.84 1.84
C ASP A 40 1.01 29.91 3.06
N GLU A 41 -0.12 29.83 3.76
CA GLU A 41 -0.28 28.95 4.92
C GLU A 41 -0.17 27.46 4.54
N SER A 42 -0.61 27.09 3.34
CA SER A 42 -0.62 25.68 2.88
C SER A 42 0.78 25.06 2.73
N LYS A 43 1.82 25.88 2.53
CA LYS A 43 3.20 25.44 2.20
C LYS A 43 3.30 24.48 1.00
N LEU A 44 2.31 24.52 0.10
CA LEU A 44 2.27 23.73 -1.13
C LEU A 44 2.94 24.49 -2.29
N PRO A 45 3.48 23.78 -3.31
CA PRO A 45 4.26 24.41 -4.37
C PRO A 45 3.32 24.96 -5.45
N PHE A 46 2.56 26.00 -5.08
CA PHE A 46 1.59 26.66 -5.95
C PHE A 46 2.22 27.57 -7.01
N GLY A 47 3.54 27.73 -6.94
CA GLY A 47 4.35 28.45 -7.91
C GLY A 47 3.95 29.91 -8.07
N GLU A 48 4.17 30.44 -9.27
CA GLU A 48 3.86 31.84 -9.57
C GLU A 48 2.34 32.06 -9.66
N ARG A 49 1.89 33.21 -9.15
CA ARG A 49 0.48 33.55 -8.99
C ARG A 49 0.06 34.58 -10.01
N PHE A 50 -1.05 34.33 -10.68
CA PHE A 50 -1.65 35.21 -11.68
C PHE A 50 -3.09 35.50 -11.30
N THR A 51 -3.45 36.76 -11.21
CA THR A 51 -4.81 37.22 -10.96
C THR A 51 -5.51 37.49 -12.28
N PHE A 52 -6.77 37.11 -12.38
CA PHE A 52 -7.60 37.29 -13.57
C PHE A 52 -8.92 37.95 -13.20
N ASN A 53 -9.15 39.13 -13.76
CA ASN A 53 -10.46 39.76 -13.81
C ASN A 53 -11.19 39.24 -15.06
N ASN A 54 -12.21 38.42 -14.84
CA ASN A 54 -13.02 37.83 -15.92
C ASN A 54 -14.36 38.56 -16.11
N SER A 55 -14.61 39.64 -15.36
CA SER A 55 -15.91 40.33 -15.34
C SER A 55 -16.24 40.97 -16.69
N GLY A 56 -15.22 41.35 -17.48
CA GLY A 56 -15.38 41.81 -18.85
C GLY A 56 -15.93 40.75 -19.83
N LEU A 57 -15.71 39.45 -19.56
CA LEU A 57 -16.20 38.35 -20.42
C LEU A 57 -17.71 38.11 -20.27
N TYR A 58 -18.28 38.50 -19.12
CA TYR A 58 -19.69 38.28 -18.80
C TYR A 58 -20.55 39.53 -19.01
N ALA A 59 -19.96 40.61 -19.51
CA ALA A 59 -20.69 41.82 -19.85
C ALA A 59 -21.68 41.58 -21.00
N LYS A 60 -22.91 42.09 -20.87
CA LYS A 60 -23.88 42.06 -21.96
C LYS A 60 -23.58 43.19 -22.94
N ASN A 61 -23.52 42.87 -24.23
CA ASN A 61 -23.32 43.86 -25.30
C ASN A 61 -24.49 44.85 -25.48
N THR A 62 -25.54 44.76 -24.66
CA THR A 62 -26.75 45.58 -24.73
C THR A 62 -26.72 46.78 -23.79
N ASP A 63 -25.82 46.82 -22.81
CA ASP A 63 -25.75 47.89 -21.82
C ASP A 63 -24.78 48.99 -22.30
N ILE A 64 -25.24 49.77 -23.29
CA ILE A 64 -24.56 50.99 -23.79
C ILE A 64 -24.88 52.16 -22.84
N ASP A 65 -24.70 51.95 -21.54
CA ASP A 65 -24.72 53.07 -20.59
C ASP A 65 -23.38 53.80 -20.64
N GLN A 66 -23.41 55.13 -20.60
CA GLN A 66 -22.24 56.02 -20.63
C GLN A 66 -21.23 55.77 -19.49
N PHE A 67 -21.55 54.89 -18.53
CA PHE A 67 -20.72 54.53 -17.37
C PHE A 67 -20.33 53.04 -17.34
N SER A 68 -20.43 52.31 -18.46
CA SER A 68 -20.04 50.90 -18.51
C SER A 68 -18.54 50.71 -18.22
N LEU A 69 -18.23 49.97 -17.15
CA LEU A 69 -16.87 49.56 -16.78
C LEU A 69 -16.37 48.36 -17.60
N SER A 70 -17.20 47.80 -18.49
CA SER A 70 -16.89 46.59 -19.26
C SER A 70 -15.61 46.70 -20.11
N PRO A 71 -15.34 47.81 -20.82
CA PRO A 71 -14.07 47.97 -21.54
C PRO A 71 -12.85 47.93 -20.60
N MET A 72 -12.94 48.57 -19.43
CA MET A 72 -11.88 48.58 -18.43
C MET A 72 -11.62 47.17 -17.90
N PHE A 73 -12.66 46.41 -17.55
CA PHE A 73 -12.50 45.02 -17.11
C PHE A 73 -11.93 44.11 -18.20
N PHE A 74 -12.27 44.36 -19.46
CA PHE A 74 -11.69 43.65 -20.59
C PHE A 74 -10.18 43.93 -20.72
N ASP A 75 -9.76 45.20 -20.65
CA ASP A 75 -8.35 45.59 -20.69
C ASP A 75 -7.56 44.99 -19.51
N MET A 76 -8.14 44.97 -18.31
CA MET A 76 -7.56 44.31 -17.12
C MET A 76 -7.38 42.80 -17.35
N GLY A 77 -8.38 42.13 -17.91
CA GLY A 77 -8.29 40.71 -18.28
C GLY A 77 -7.19 40.45 -19.31
N ILE A 78 -7.11 41.25 -20.37
CA ILE A 78 -6.06 41.15 -21.40
C ILE A 78 -4.66 41.38 -20.80
N ALA A 79 -4.50 42.36 -19.92
CA ALA A 79 -3.24 42.60 -19.22
C ALA A 79 -2.82 41.39 -18.36
N SER A 80 -3.77 40.76 -17.68
CA SER A 80 -3.56 39.55 -16.89
C SER A 80 -3.03 38.39 -17.76
N PHE A 81 -3.68 38.14 -18.91
CA PHE A 81 -3.22 37.14 -19.88
C PHE A 81 -1.82 37.45 -20.44
N LYS A 82 -1.55 38.71 -20.80
CA LYS A 82 -0.22 39.12 -21.30
C LYS A 82 0.87 38.83 -20.27
N ASN A 83 0.62 39.09 -18.98
CA ASN A 83 1.56 38.78 -17.92
C ASN A 83 1.79 37.26 -17.79
N PHE A 84 0.70 36.48 -17.77
CA PHE A 84 0.78 35.02 -17.74
C PHE A 84 1.58 34.45 -18.92
N PHE A 85 1.29 34.86 -20.16
CA PHE A 85 2.03 34.39 -21.34
C PHE A 85 3.49 34.84 -21.35
N LYS A 86 3.80 36.02 -20.82
CA LYS A 86 5.18 36.47 -20.64
C LYS A 86 5.94 35.52 -19.72
N HIS A 87 5.35 35.11 -18.60
CA HIS A 87 5.93 34.12 -17.69
C HIS A 87 6.00 32.73 -18.34
N LEU A 88 4.95 32.29 -19.05
CA LEU A 88 4.94 31.00 -19.73
C LEU A 88 6.13 30.84 -20.69
N ASN A 89 6.53 31.92 -21.37
CA ASN A 89 7.69 31.94 -22.27
C ASN A 89 9.04 31.81 -21.55
N THR A 90 9.11 32.03 -20.24
CA THR A 90 10.35 31.83 -19.44
C THR A 90 10.45 30.43 -18.86
N LEU A 91 9.34 29.66 -18.84
CA LEU A 91 9.33 28.32 -18.27
C LEU A 91 10.12 27.34 -19.15
N GLN A 92 11.03 26.61 -18.51
CA GLN A 92 11.73 25.50 -19.14
C GLN A 92 10.76 24.34 -19.35
N ARG A 93 10.73 23.78 -20.57
CA ARG A 93 9.95 22.57 -20.86
C ARG A 93 10.44 21.40 -19.99
N ARG A 94 9.51 20.66 -19.40
CA ARG A 94 9.77 19.42 -18.66
C ARG A 94 9.13 18.24 -19.37
N SER A 95 9.78 17.08 -19.25
CA SER A 95 9.19 15.80 -19.68
C SER A 95 8.19 15.35 -18.62
N LEU A 96 7.15 14.62 -19.02
CA LEU A 96 6.20 13.98 -18.09
C LEU A 96 6.61 12.55 -17.71
N GLN A 97 7.82 12.10 -18.07
CA GLN A 97 8.28 10.75 -17.78
C GLN A 97 8.23 10.43 -16.28
N LEU A 98 8.72 11.32 -15.42
CA LEU A 98 8.72 11.07 -13.97
C LEU A 98 7.30 11.02 -13.40
N THR A 99 6.38 11.83 -13.92
CA THR A 99 4.94 11.75 -13.61
C THR A 99 4.37 10.40 -14.05
N SER A 100 4.73 9.91 -15.24
CA SER A 100 4.32 8.56 -15.68
C SER A 100 4.86 7.47 -14.74
N ASP A 101 6.10 7.59 -14.29
CA ASP A 101 6.70 6.64 -13.34
C ASP A 101 5.99 6.68 -11.98
N VAL A 102 5.57 7.87 -11.50
CA VAL A 102 4.74 8.02 -10.28
C VAL A 102 3.43 7.25 -10.42
N LEU A 103 2.72 7.40 -11.53
CA LEU A 103 1.44 6.72 -11.76
C LEU A 103 1.62 5.19 -11.87
N ASN A 104 2.68 4.73 -12.52
CA ASN A 104 3.01 3.32 -12.61
C ASN A 104 3.31 2.72 -11.24
N GLU A 105 4.14 3.40 -10.43
CA GLU A 105 4.50 2.94 -9.09
C GLU A 105 3.26 2.89 -8.16
N ARG A 106 2.35 3.86 -8.26
CA ARG A 106 1.06 3.83 -7.55
C ARG A 106 0.20 2.64 -7.98
N SER A 107 0.11 2.38 -9.29
CA SER A 107 -0.62 1.21 -9.79
C SER A 107 -0.02 -0.10 -9.28
N ILE A 108 1.31 -0.19 -9.21
CA ILE A 108 2.02 -1.33 -8.61
C ILE A 108 1.70 -1.44 -7.12
N LEU A 109 1.72 -0.33 -6.36
CA LEU A 109 1.37 -0.32 -4.94
C LEU A 109 -0.07 -0.78 -4.70
N GLU A 110 -1.04 -0.24 -5.45
CA GLU A 110 -2.46 -0.62 -5.34
C GLU A 110 -2.69 -2.09 -5.66
N ALA A 111 -2.06 -2.59 -6.73
CA ALA A 111 -2.10 -4.01 -7.09
C ALA A 111 -1.44 -4.86 -6.00
N THR A 112 -0.29 -4.44 -5.49
CA THR A 112 0.45 -5.12 -4.42
C THR A 112 -0.38 -5.21 -3.16
N ILE A 113 -0.96 -4.10 -2.67
CA ILE A 113 -1.84 -4.11 -1.49
C ILE A 113 -3.04 -5.03 -1.72
N SER A 114 -3.74 -4.89 -2.85
CA SER A 114 -4.92 -5.70 -3.17
C SER A 114 -4.62 -7.20 -3.20
N ASN A 115 -3.41 -7.56 -3.64
CA ASN A 115 -2.98 -8.95 -3.80
C ASN A 115 -2.34 -9.53 -2.53
N LEU A 116 -1.65 -8.71 -1.74
CA LEU A 116 -1.03 -9.12 -0.49
C LEU A 116 -2.04 -9.21 0.64
N GLN A 117 -3.09 -8.40 0.64
CA GLN A 117 -4.03 -8.37 1.76
C GLN A 117 -4.70 -9.73 2.06
N PRO A 118 -5.21 -10.49 1.08
CA PRO A 118 -5.73 -11.84 1.35
C PRO A 118 -4.66 -12.82 1.84
N LYS A 119 -3.40 -12.66 1.40
CA LYS A 119 -2.28 -13.50 1.85
C LYS A 119 -1.87 -13.18 3.27
N LEU A 120 -1.81 -11.89 3.59
CA LEU A 120 -1.53 -11.38 4.90
C LEU A 120 -2.62 -11.86 5.87
N ASP A 121 -3.89 -11.73 5.51
CA ASP A 121 -5.00 -12.21 6.33
C ASP A 121 -4.88 -13.72 6.61
N ALA A 122 -4.62 -14.53 5.57
CA ALA A 122 -4.45 -15.97 5.71
C ALA A 122 -3.20 -16.35 6.53
N GLY A 123 -2.08 -15.66 6.31
CA GLY A 123 -0.82 -15.83 7.04
C GLY A 123 -0.98 -15.47 8.51
N LEU A 124 -1.60 -14.34 8.83
CA LEU A 124 -1.90 -13.90 10.19
C LEU A 124 -2.83 -14.88 10.91
N ILE A 125 -3.82 -15.46 10.22
CA ILE A 125 -4.66 -16.52 10.80
C ILE A 125 -3.82 -17.76 11.13
N GLN A 126 -2.94 -18.21 10.23
CA GLN A 126 -2.06 -19.36 10.48
C GLN A 126 -1.07 -19.11 11.62
N VAL A 127 -0.48 -17.91 11.69
CA VAL A 127 0.41 -17.48 12.77
C VAL A 127 -0.31 -17.54 14.11
N ASN A 128 -1.51 -16.95 14.20
CA ASN A 128 -2.30 -16.99 15.42
C ASN A 128 -2.71 -18.42 15.79
N ARG A 129 -3.09 -19.23 14.80
CA ARG A 129 -3.42 -20.65 14.99
C ARG A 129 -2.26 -21.42 15.61
N LEU A 130 -1.10 -21.44 14.95
CA LEU A 130 0.08 -22.19 15.39
C LEU A 130 0.55 -21.71 16.76
N LYS A 131 0.52 -20.40 17.01
CA LYS A 131 0.86 -19.84 18.31
C LYS A 131 -0.07 -20.34 19.42
N SER A 132 -1.38 -20.35 19.18
CA SER A 132 -2.35 -20.90 20.13
C SER A 132 -2.18 -22.41 20.33
N GLU A 133 -1.95 -23.18 19.26
CA GLU A 133 -1.73 -24.63 19.35
C GLU A 133 -0.45 -24.94 20.16
N ILE A 134 0.67 -24.26 19.86
CA ILE A 134 1.94 -24.42 20.60
C ILE A 134 1.74 -24.12 22.08
N GLN A 135 1.08 -23.00 22.41
CA GLN A 135 0.82 -22.62 23.80
C GLN A 135 -0.06 -23.66 24.52
N MET A 136 -1.15 -24.09 23.89
CA MET A 136 -2.05 -25.10 24.43
C MET A 136 -1.32 -26.42 24.72
N PHE A 137 -0.44 -26.86 23.83
CA PHE A 137 0.34 -28.09 24.03
C PHE A 137 1.40 -27.95 25.12
N GLN A 138 1.98 -26.76 25.29
CA GLN A 138 2.88 -26.49 26.40
C GLN A 138 2.13 -26.53 27.73
N ASP A 139 0.99 -25.86 27.81
CA ASP A 139 0.17 -25.78 29.03
C ASP A 139 -0.42 -27.14 29.43
N ASN A 140 -0.68 -28.01 28.45
CA ASN A 140 -1.29 -29.32 28.65
C ASN A 140 -0.30 -30.49 28.49
N LYS A 141 1.02 -30.24 28.57
CA LYS A 141 2.08 -31.25 28.35
C LYS A 141 1.83 -32.54 29.12
N ASN A 142 1.61 -32.43 30.43
CA ASN A 142 1.38 -33.57 31.33
C ASN A 142 0.07 -34.33 31.00
N THR A 143 -0.96 -33.65 30.51
CA THR A 143 -2.24 -34.27 30.17
C THR A 143 -2.13 -35.11 28.89
N ILE A 144 -1.36 -34.60 27.93
CA ILE A 144 -1.05 -35.25 26.66
C ILE A 144 -0.16 -36.48 26.90
N GLU A 145 0.89 -36.36 27.72
CA GLU A 145 1.78 -37.47 28.09
C GLU A 145 1.04 -38.63 28.78
N ASN A 146 -0.04 -38.31 29.51
CA ASN A 146 -0.87 -39.30 30.22
C ASN A 146 -1.93 -39.99 29.34
N ASN A 147 -1.85 -39.87 28.00
CA ASN A 147 -2.71 -40.60 27.03
C ASN A 147 -4.23 -40.40 27.23
N LYS A 148 -4.65 -39.27 27.82
CA LYS A 148 -6.06 -38.87 27.79
C LYS A 148 -6.34 -38.26 26.43
N LYS A 149 -7.44 -38.66 25.78
CA LYS A 149 -7.93 -38.08 24.51
C LYS A 149 -8.15 -36.56 24.68
N PHE A 150 -7.09 -35.79 24.52
CA PHE A 150 -7.11 -34.34 24.64
C PHE A 150 -7.60 -33.77 23.32
N THR A 151 -8.80 -33.21 23.35
CA THR A 151 -9.41 -32.50 22.23
C THR A 151 -9.29 -31.00 22.46
N TYR A 152 -8.93 -30.25 21.44
CA TYR A 152 -8.93 -28.79 21.47
C TYR A 152 -9.63 -28.26 20.22
N THR A 153 -10.29 -27.11 20.35
CA THR A 153 -10.90 -26.42 19.21
C THR A 153 -9.89 -25.45 18.63
N VAL A 154 -9.70 -25.50 17.33
CA VAL A 154 -8.81 -24.58 16.62
C VAL A 154 -9.53 -23.96 15.44
N THR A 155 -9.26 -22.67 15.22
CA THR A 155 -9.70 -21.97 14.02
C THR A 155 -8.73 -22.27 12.87
N SER A 156 -9.25 -22.92 11.82
CA SER A 156 -8.50 -23.33 10.63
C SER A 156 -9.00 -22.59 9.40
N THR A 157 -8.10 -22.26 8.47
CA THR A 157 -8.47 -21.66 7.18
C THR A 157 -8.67 -22.75 6.14
N LYS A 158 -9.88 -22.82 5.59
CA LYS A 158 -10.21 -23.68 4.45
C LYS A 158 -10.33 -22.83 3.20
N GLN A 159 -9.65 -23.24 2.15
CA GLN A 159 -9.81 -22.60 0.85
C GLN A 159 -11.18 -22.94 0.27
N VAL A 160 -11.93 -21.92 -0.12
CA VAL A 160 -13.24 -22.00 -0.77
C VAL A 160 -13.17 -21.35 -2.15
N LYS A 161 -13.99 -21.85 -3.08
CA LYS A 161 -14.16 -21.24 -4.40
C LYS A 161 -15.45 -20.41 -4.38
N LEU A 162 -15.34 -19.13 -4.71
CA LEU A 162 -16.49 -18.24 -4.87
C LEU A 162 -16.73 -18.00 -6.35
N ASP A 163 -17.93 -18.31 -6.82
CA ASP A 163 -18.32 -18.10 -8.21
C ASP A 163 -18.38 -16.61 -8.56
N LEU A 164 -17.99 -16.29 -9.80
CA LEU A 164 -17.94 -14.94 -10.33
C LEU A 164 -19.15 -14.65 -11.24
N PRO A 165 -19.66 -13.40 -11.21
CA PRO A 165 -20.57 -12.91 -12.23
C PRO A 165 -19.99 -13.03 -13.65
N LYS A 166 -20.86 -13.16 -14.65
CA LYS A 166 -20.46 -13.15 -16.06
C LYS A 166 -19.79 -11.82 -16.42
N GLY A 167 -18.73 -11.88 -17.23
CA GLY A 167 -18.00 -10.70 -17.71
C GLY A 167 -16.90 -10.20 -16.77
N ILE A 168 -16.65 -10.86 -15.64
CA ILE A 168 -15.49 -10.60 -14.80
C ILE A 168 -14.34 -11.54 -15.19
N HIS A 169 -13.16 -10.96 -15.39
CA HIS A 169 -11.93 -11.67 -15.70
C HIS A 169 -10.99 -11.66 -14.50
N VAL A 170 -10.25 -12.75 -14.32
CA VAL A 170 -9.36 -12.97 -13.17
C VAL A 170 -8.04 -13.56 -13.63
N THR A 171 -7.04 -13.54 -12.76
CA THR A 171 -5.77 -14.22 -12.99
C THR A 171 -5.56 -15.22 -11.85
N ASN A 172 -6.00 -16.46 -12.05
CA ASN A 172 -5.81 -17.52 -11.05
C ASN A 172 -4.62 -18.39 -11.42
N CYS A 173 -3.69 -18.58 -10.47
CA CYS A 173 -2.64 -19.58 -10.59
C CYS A 173 -3.25 -20.96 -10.36
N LEU A 174 -3.28 -21.80 -11.40
CA LEU A 174 -3.82 -23.15 -11.31
C LEU A 174 -2.84 -24.12 -10.63
N HIS A 175 -1.56 -23.78 -10.58
CA HIS A 175 -0.56 -24.56 -9.85
C HIS A 175 -0.70 -24.37 -8.34
N CYS A 176 -0.71 -23.12 -7.87
CA CYS A 176 -0.80 -22.80 -6.45
C CYS A 176 -2.23 -22.78 -5.91
N ASN A 177 -3.24 -22.97 -6.77
CA ASN A 177 -4.66 -22.75 -6.46
C ASN A 177 -4.89 -21.38 -5.79
N PHE A 178 -4.37 -20.31 -6.40
CA PHE A 178 -4.34 -18.99 -5.77
C PHE A 178 -4.86 -17.91 -6.71
N THR A 179 -5.73 -17.03 -6.24
CA THR A 179 -6.19 -15.88 -7.03
C THR A 179 -5.19 -14.75 -6.96
N CYS A 180 -4.50 -14.49 -8.07
CA CYS A 180 -3.43 -13.50 -8.17
C CYS A 180 -3.93 -12.12 -8.61
N HIS A 181 -5.13 -12.03 -9.20
CA HIS A 181 -5.79 -10.78 -9.54
C HIS A 181 -7.30 -11.00 -9.72
N GLU A 182 -8.14 -10.34 -8.92
CA GLU A 182 -9.61 -10.55 -8.90
C GLU A 182 -10.39 -9.78 -9.98
N LYS A 183 -9.81 -8.73 -10.56
CA LYS A 183 -10.45 -7.90 -11.60
C LYS A 183 -9.45 -7.56 -12.70
N CYS A 184 -9.11 -8.58 -13.47
CA CYS A 184 -8.21 -8.43 -14.60
C CYS A 184 -8.93 -7.78 -15.78
N VAL A 185 -8.25 -6.90 -16.53
CA VAL A 185 -8.81 -6.32 -17.76
C VAL A 185 -8.65 -7.26 -18.96
N PHE A 186 -7.72 -8.21 -18.87
CA PHE A 186 -7.39 -9.13 -19.96
C PHE A 186 -8.31 -10.36 -19.94
N ALA A 187 -9.19 -10.43 -20.95
CA ALA A 187 -10.12 -11.53 -21.16
C ALA A 187 -9.44 -12.76 -21.78
N ASN A 188 -8.40 -12.55 -22.59
CA ASN A 188 -7.62 -13.62 -23.20
C ASN A 188 -6.51 -14.09 -22.23
N ASP A 189 -6.34 -15.41 -22.10
CA ASP A 189 -5.32 -16.00 -21.25
C ASP A 189 -3.90 -15.78 -21.81
N ASP A 190 -3.74 -15.67 -23.14
CA ASP A 190 -2.45 -15.39 -23.78
C ASP A 190 -1.92 -13.97 -23.46
N GLU A 191 -2.79 -13.09 -22.99
CA GLU A 191 -2.46 -11.72 -22.58
C GLU A 191 -2.12 -11.62 -21.09
N LYS A 192 -2.17 -12.72 -20.34
CA LYS A 192 -1.93 -12.70 -18.89
C LYS A 192 -0.52 -12.31 -18.51
N LYS A 193 0.46 -12.42 -19.41
CA LYS A 193 1.80 -11.83 -19.25
C LYS A 193 1.77 -10.33 -18.97
N ASN A 194 0.74 -9.62 -19.44
CA ASN A 194 0.55 -8.17 -19.24
C ASN A 194 -0.29 -7.86 -17.99
N CYS A 195 -0.77 -8.87 -17.26
CA CYS A 195 -1.52 -8.66 -16.03
C CYS A 195 -0.65 -7.91 -15.02
N SER A 196 -1.25 -7.02 -14.23
CA SER A 196 -0.58 -6.30 -13.13
C SER A 196 0.16 -7.21 -12.14
N ALA A 197 -0.31 -8.46 -12.00
CA ALA A 197 0.32 -9.49 -11.17
C ALA A 197 1.66 -10.01 -11.71
N MET A 198 1.99 -9.81 -13.00
CA MET A 198 3.22 -10.29 -13.61
C MET A 198 4.33 -9.23 -13.58
N ASP A 199 5.57 -9.68 -13.46
CA ASP A 199 6.75 -8.85 -13.70
C ASP A 199 7.07 -8.74 -15.20
N THR A 200 8.07 -7.95 -15.54
CA THR A 200 8.53 -7.76 -16.93
C THR A 200 9.08 -9.02 -17.57
N ASN A 201 9.45 -10.02 -16.77
CA ASN A 201 9.99 -11.30 -17.21
C ASN A 201 8.88 -12.36 -17.34
N GLY A 202 7.62 -12.02 -17.04
CA GLY A 202 6.48 -12.92 -17.11
C GLY A 202 6.30 -13.82 -15.88
N ASN A 203 7.02 -13.59 -14.79
CA ASN A 203 6.82 -14.31 -13.53
C ASN A 203 5.76 -13.60 -12.70
N CYS A 204 4.90 -14.39 -12.05
CA CYS A 204 3.90 -13.85 -11.15
C CYS A 204 4.57 -13.36 -9.87
N LYS A 205 4.32 -12.11 -9.52
CA LYS A 205 4.79 -11.51 -8.26
C LYS A 205 3.87 -11.89 -7.09
N ILE A 206 2.73 -12.52 -7.38
CA ILE A 206 1.64 -12.71 -6.43
C ILE A 206 1.49 -14.13 -5.95
N CYS A 207 1.58 -15.18 -6.77
CA CYS A 207 1.43 -16.54 -6.25
C CYS A 207 2.65 -16.96 -5.41
N PRO A 208 2.49 -17.85 -4.40
CA PRO A 208 3.58 -18.29 -3.52
C PRO A 208 4.86 -18.72 -4.26
N ASP A 209 4.72 -19.49 -5.35
CA ASP A 209 5.86 -20.07 -6.05
C ASP A 209 6.40 -19.20 -7.20
N LYS A 210 5.94 -17.94 -7.29
CA LYS A 210 6.29 -17.00 -8.36
C LYS A 210 6.15 -17.58 -9.78
N CYS A 211 5.15 -18.44 -9.98
CA CYS A 211 4.89 -19.18 -11.21
C CYS A 211 4.87 -18.28 -12.46
N PHE A 212 5.37 -18.82 -13.56
CA PHE A 212 5.30 -18.16 -14.87
C PHE A 212 3.83 -17.94 -15.32
N TRP A 213 3.59 -16.89 -16.10
CA TRP A 213 2.25 -16.43 -16.48
C TRP A 213 1.39 -17.53 -17.14
N GLU A 214 1.99 -18.48 -17.85
CA GLU A 214 1.28 -19.62 -18.48
C GLU A 214 0.59 -20.55 -17.47
N LYS A 215 0.97 -20.52 -16.19
CA LYS A 215 0.27 -21.26 -15.13
C LYS A 215 -0.99 -20.54 -14.64
N HIS A 216 -1.32 -19.40 -15.24
CA HIS A 216 -2.44 -18.56 -14.84
C HIS A 216 -3.51 -18.50 -15.91
N ALA A 217 -4.77 -18.53 -15.48
CA ALA A 217 -5.91 -18.51 -16.37
C ALA A 217 -7.08 -17.73 -15.76
N ASN A 218 -7.99 -17.32 -16.63
CA ASN A 218 -9.34 -16.94 -16.25
C ASN A 218 -10.12 -18.17 -15.78
N THR A 219 -10.82 -18.04 -14.66
CA THR A 219 -11.76 -19.06 -14.18
C THR A 219 -13.07 -18.41 -13.78
N ARG A 220 -14.14 -19.20 -13.69
CA ARG A 220 -15.47 -18.72 -13.25
C ARG A 220 -15.58 -18.52 -11.73
N TYR A 221 -14.45 -18.59 -11.02
CA TYR A 221 -14.39 -18.49 -9.58
C TYR A 221 -13.09 -17.81 -9.14
N ILE A 222 -13.07 -17.33 -7.90
CA ILE A 222 -11.86 -16.95 -7.15
C ILE A 222 -11.66 -17.86 -5.95
N PHE A 223 -10.42 -18.00 -5.52
CA PHE A 223 -10.07 -18.65 -4.27
C PHE A 223 -10.16 -17.63 -3.13
N LYS A 224 -10.93 -17.96 -2.09
CA LYS A 224 -10.95 -17.26 -0.80
C LYS A 224 -10.64 -18.24 0.31
N TYR A 225 -10.41 -17.72 1.50
CA TYR A 225 -10.16 -18.51 2.70
C TYR A 225 -11.27 -18.23 3.70
N ASP A 226 -11.98 -19.29 4.10
CA ASP A 226 -12.96 -19.24 5.19
C ASP A 226 -12.33 -19.76 6.47
N VAL A 227 -12.69 -19.12 7.59
CA VAL A 227 -12.28 -19.54 8.92
C VAL A 227 -13.36 -20.47 9.48
N ILE A 228 -12.99 -21.72 9.73
CA ILE A 228 -13.84 -22.73 10.34
C ILE A 228 -13.28 -23.15 11.70
N GLU A 229 -14.15 -23.43 12.65
CA GLU A 229 -13.77 -24.07 13.91
C GLU A 229 -13.74 -25.58 13.72
N GLU A 230 -12.59 -26.19 14.02
CA GLU A 230 -12.41 -27.64 13.96
C GLU A 230 -11.96 -28.13 15.33
N THR A 231 -12.61 -29.17 15.84
CA THR A 231 -12.10 -29.91 17.00
C THR A 231 -11.06 -30.91 16.52
N LYS A 232 -9.85 -30.84 17.08
CA LYS A 232 -8.71 -31.70 16.74
C LYS A 232 -8.16 -32.40 17.97
N THR A 233 -7.45 -33.50 17.76
CA THR A 233 -6.64 -34.14 18.81
C THR A 233 -5.15 -33.89 18.62
N PHE A 234 -4.38 -34.11 19.69
CA PHE A 234 -2.92 -34.05 19.59
C PHE A 234 -2.38 -35.15 18.66
N GLU A 235 -2.97 -36.34 18.68
CA GLU A 235 -2.57 -37.47 17.83
C GLU A 235 -2.77 -37.19 16.34
N GLU A 236 -3.90 -36.58 15.96
CA GLU A 236 -4.17 -36.18 14.57
C GLU A 236 -3.14 -35.16 14.06
N MET A 237 -2.80 -34.19 14.91
CA MET A 237 -1.80 -33.17 14.61
C MET A 237 -0.39 -33.78 14.52
N LYS A 238 0.00 -34.61 15.50
CA LYS A 238 1.27 -35.34 15.50
C LYS A 238 1.43 -36.19 14.23
N ALA A 239 0.39 -36.95 13.86
CA ALA A 239 0.40 -37.80 12.67
C ALA A 239 0.60 -36.99 11.37
N LYS A 240 0.10 -35.75 11.30
CA LYS A 240 0.35 -34.85 10.16
C LYS A 240 1.84 -34.54 10.01
N TYR A 241 2.54 -34.20 11.10
CA TYR A 241 3.97 -33.88 11.06
C TYR A 241 4.82 -35.13 10.80
N GLU A 242 4.53 -36.25 11.44
CA GLU A 242 5.23 -37.52 11.22
C GLU A 242 5.11 -38.01 9.77
N LYS A 243 3.92 -37.83 9.16
CA LYS A 243 3.72 -38.14 7.74
C LYS A 243 4.53 -37.21 6.81
N ALA A 244 4.69 -35.95 7.18
CA ALA A 244 5.43 -34.98 6.38
C ALA A 244 6.95 -35.17 6.49
N THR A 245 7.46 -35.54 7.66
CA THR A 245 8.89 -35.78 7.92
C THR A 245 9.33 -37.22 7.62
N GLY A 246 8.39 -38.16 7.57
CA GLY A 246 8.65 -39.57 7.27
C GLY A 246 9.19 -40.37 8.47
N HIS A 247 9.17 -39.82 9.68
CA HIS A 247 9.59 -40.53 10.89
C HIS A 247 8.69 -40.22 12.09
N ILE A 248 8.69 -41.12 13.08
CA ILE A 248 7.98 -40.94 14.35
C ILE A 248 8.66 -39.81 15.13
N MET A 249 7.87 -38.96 15.76
CA MET A 249 8.33 -37.77 16.48
C MET A 249 7.91 -37.82 17.96
N THR A 250 8.75 -37.28 18.83
CA THR A 250 8.37 -36.99 20.21
C THR A 250 7.51 -35.71 20.26
N GLN A 251 6.79 -35.50 21.37
CA GLN A 251 6.02 -34.27 21.55
C GLN A 251 6.88 -33.01 21.44
N GLU A 252 8.10 -33.03 21.98
CA GLU A 252 9.05 -31.92 21.88
C GLU A 252 9.53 -31.68 20.45
N GLN A 253 9.78 -32.74 19.68
CA GLN A 253 10.15 -32.61 18.26
C GLN A 253 9.02 -32.03 17.42
N VAL A 254 7.77 -32.41 17.70
CA VAL A 254 6.59 -31.82 17.03
C VAL A 254 6.51 -30.32 17.36
N LEU A 255 6.65 -29.94 18.63
CA LEU A 255 6.64 -28.53 19.05
C LEU A 255 7.76 -27.70 18.40
N ASP A 256 8.97 -28.24 18.30
CA ASP A 256 10.09 -27.57 17.63
C ASP A 256 9.81 -27.37 16.14
N THR A 257 9.20 -28.36 15.49
CA THR A 257 8.81 -28.27 14.07
C THR A 257 7.71 -27.23 13.85
N MET A 258 6.73 -27.16 14.75
CA MET A 258 5.68 -26.13 14.71
C MET A 258 6.24 -24.72 14.88
N ARG A 259 7.25 -24.55 15.75
CA ARG A 259 7.93 -23.24 15.91
C ARG A 259 8.68 -22.82 14.65
N LYS A 260 9.38 -23.75 14.00
CA LYS A 260 10.03 -23.49 12.71
C LYS A 260 9.02 -23.12 11.61
N GLU A 261 7.87 -23.79 11.56
CA GLU A 261 6.78 -23.41 10.65
C GLU A 261 6.24 -22.01 10.95
N LEU A 262 6.07 -21.68 12.23
CA LEU A 262 5.65 -20.35 12.68
C LEU A 262 6.66 -19.26 12.28
N GLU A 263 7.97 -19.50 12.49
CA GLU A 263 9.04 -18.59 12.10
C GLU A 263 9.04 -18.33 10.59
N ALA A 264 8.96 -19.39 9.76
CA ALA A 264 8.90 -19.26 8.31
C ALA A 264 7.65 -18.48 7.83
N LEU A 265 6.50 -18.67 8.50
CA LEU A 265 5.28 -17.91 8.19
C LEU A 265 5.41 -16.44 8.56
N VAL A 266 6.06 -16.12 9.69
CA VAL A 266 6.34 -14.74 10.10
C VAL A 266 7.29 -14.08 9.09
N GLU A 267 8.37 -14.74 8.70
CA GLU A 267 9.32 -14.24 7.69
C GLU A 267 8.62 -13.94 6.36
N THR A 268 7.76 -14.85 5.91
CA THR A 268 6.96 -14.65 4.68
C THR A 268 6.04 -13.43 4.78
N VAL A 269 5.45 -13.16 5.95
CA VAL A 269 4.64 -11.95 6.18
C VAL A 269 5.49 -10.68 6.19
N GLU A 270 6.69 -10.75 6.74
CA GLU A 270 7.65 -9.63 6.76
C GLU A 270 8.13 -9.27 5.35
N GLU A 271 8.48 -10.27 4.53
CA GLU A 271 8.85 -10.05 3.12
C GLU A 271 7.73 -9.34 2.34
N MET A 272 6.46 -9.70 2.56
CA MET A 272 5.32 -9.04 1.94
C MET A 272 5.24 -7.55 2.31
N MET A 273 5.55 -7.21 3.56
CA MET A 273 5.58 -5.83 4.03
C MET A 273 6.74 -5.03 3.45
N GLU A 274 7.91 -5.64 3.27
CA GLU A 274 9.06 -4.99 2.64
C GLU A 274 8.74 -4.51 1.22
N VAL A 275 7.94 -5.27 0.45
CA VAL A 275 7.51 -4.85 -0.89
C VAL A 275 6.67 -3.57 -0.83
N ILE A 276 5.75 -3.46 0.13
CA ILE A 276 4.94 -2.25 0.35
C ILE A 276 5.84 -1.08 0.77
N MET A 277 6.84 -1.31 1.62
CA MET A 277 7.82 -0.29 2.02
C MET A 277 8.62 0.21 0.83
N HIS A 278 9.07 -0.70 -0.05
CA HIS A 278 9.84 -0.34 -1.23
C HIS A 278 9.04 0.56 -2.16
N CYS A 279 7.78 0.21 -2.44
CA CYS A 279 6.89 1.01 -3.28
C CYS A 279 6.65 2.42 -2.67
N ASN A 280 6.37 2.51 -1.37
CA ASN A 280 6.16 3.79 -0.69
C ASN A 280 7.43 4.67 -0.67
N LYS A 281 8.59 4.05 -0.43
CA LYS A 281 9.88 4.75 -0.50
C LYS A 281 10.15 5.25 -1.92
N ARG A 282 9.89 4.43 -2.93
CA ARG A 282 10.06 4.86 -4.32
C ARG A 282 9.17 6.04 -4.64
N LEU A 283 7.90 6.01 -4.24
CA LEU A 283 6.96 7.11 -4.39
C LEU A 283 7.43 8.40 -3.70
N SER A 284 7.98 8.32 -2.48
CA SER A 284 8.51 9.50 -1.79
C SER A 284 9.75 10.09 -2.47
N GLU A 285 10.51 9.30 -3.23
CA GLU A 285 11.67 9.77 -3.99
C GLU A 285 11.29 10.49 -5.29
N ILE A 286 10.21 10.07 -5.96
CA ILE A 286 9.87 10.55 -7.32
C ILE A 286 8.69 11.51 -7.36
N ALA A 287 7.72 11.37 -6.46
CA ALA A 287 6.52 12.21 -6.44
C ALA A 287 6.82 13.61 -5.89
N LEU A 288 6.11 14.61 -6.43
CA LEU A 288 6.18 16.01 -6.00
C LEU A 288 5.76 16.19 -4.54
N ARG A 289 4.83 15.36 -4.09
CA ARG A 289 4.49 15.24 -2.68
C ARG A 289 4.45 13.76 -2.30
N PRO A 290 4.91 13.41 -1.08
CA PRO A 290 4.84 12.04 -0.60
C PRO A 290 3.40 11.52 -0.64
N ASN A 291 3.25 10.21 -0.71
CA ASN A 291 1.95 9.56 -0.63
C ASN A 291 1.21 10.09 0.62
N PRO A 292 -0.03 10.59 0.50
CA PRO A 292 -0.78 11.09 1.65
C PRO A 292 -1.07 10.01 2.71
N LEU A 293 -0.86 8.73 2.38
CA LEU A 293 -0.93 7.62 3.32
C LEU A 293 0.47 7.05 3.56
N THR A 294 0.89 7.06 4.81
CA THR A 294 2.07 6.34 5.32
C THR A 294 1.77 4.85 5.43
N MET A 295 2.79 4.02 5.71
CA MET A 295 2.56 2.60 5.97
C MET A 295 1.67 2.41 7.19
N THR A 296 1.84 3.24 8.23
CA THR A 296 0.98 3.20 9.41
C THR A 296 -0.47 3.57 9.09
N ASP A 297 -0.70 4.54 8.21
CA ASP A 297 -2.04 4.88 7.73
C ASP A 297 -2.68 3.74 6.93
N HIS A 298 -1.89 3.03 6.12
CA HIS A 298 -2.37 1.83 5.43
C HIS A 298 -2.77 0.71 6.39
N ILE A 299 -1.97 0.45 7.42
CA ILE A 299 -2.30 -0.54 8.46
C ILE A 299 -3.55 -0.09 9.24
N ASP A 300 -3.72 1.20 9.50
CA ASP A 300 -4.94 1.74 10.11
C ASP A 300 -6.19 1.49 9.26
N VAL A 301 -6.09 1.69 7.94
CA VAL A 301 -7.18 1.34 7.02
C VAL A 301 -7.48 -0.16 7.07
N MET A 302 -6.48 -1.02 7.17
CA MET A 302 -6.68 -2.46 7.32
C MET A 302 -7.40 -2.80 8.64
N ILE A 303 -7.00 -2.17 9.74
CA ILE A 303 -7.63 -2.33 11.06
C ILE A 303 -9.09 -1.89 11.02
N GLU A 304 -9.38 -0.72 10.45
CA GLU A 304 -10.76 -0.22 10.32
C GLU A 304 -11.61 -1.13 9.42
N ASN A 305 -11.04 -1.67 8.34
CA ASN A 305 -11.72 -2.64 7.50
C ASN A 305 -12.05 -3.94 8.25
N GLU A 306 -11.15 -4.44 9.10
CA GLU A 306 -11.40 -5.58 9.99
C GLU A 306 -12.52 -5.29 11.00
N LYS A 307 -12.50 -4.11 11.64
CA LYS A 307 -13.56 -3.66 12.56
C LYS A 307 -14.92 -3.53 11.88
N TYR A 308 -14.94 -3.10 10.62
CA TYR A 308 -16.14 -2.95 9.83
C TYR A 308 -16.71 -4.31 9.40
N ARG A 309 -15.85 -5.19 8.83
CA ARG A 309 -16.26 -6.51 8.31
C ARG A 309 -16.67 -7.46 9.43
N LYS A 310 -15.99 -7.41 10.59
CA LYS A 310 -16.18 -8.32 11.73
C LYS A 310 -16.19 -9.81 11.34
N ALA A 311 -15.44 -10.17 10.31
CA ALA A 311 -15.33 -11.55 9.88
C ALA A 311 -14.71 -12.42 10.99
N ASN A 312 -15.01 -13.71 11.02
CA ASN A 312 -14.52 -14.63 12.05
C ASN A 312 -12.99 -14.49 12.26
N GLY A 313 -12.55 -14.37 13.52
CA GLY A 313 -11.15 -14.15 13.88
C GLY A 313 -10.64 -12.70 13.77
N TRP A 314 -11.51 -11.70 13.51
CA TRP A 314 -11.11 -10.30 13.32
C TRP A 314 -10.35 -9.69 14.51
N LEU A 315 -10.69 -10.03 15.76
CA LEU A 315 -9.98 -9.53 16.95
C LEU A 315 -8.50 -9.94 16.96
N ALA A 316 -8.22 -11.20 16.64
CA ALA A 316 -6.84 -11.70 16.56
C ALA A 316 -6.07 -11.07 15.40
N ARG A 317 -6.74 -10.85 14.24
CA ARG A 317 -6.14 -10.11 13.11
C ARG A 317 -5.81 -8.66 13.50
N ILE A 318 -6.70 -7.96 14.21
CA ILE A 318 -6.43 -6.62 14.71
C ILE A 318 -5.24 -6.60 15.67
N GLU A 319 -5.11 -7.57 16.57
CA GLU A 319 -3.95 -7.65 17.47
C GLU A 319 -2.65 -7.82 16.67
N SER A 320 -2.63 -8.70 15.66
CA SER A 320 -1.49 -8.88 14.77
C SER A 320 -1.17 -7.62 13.97
N LEU A 321 -2.18 -6.94 13.41
CA LEU A 321 -2.02 -5.70 12.67
C LEU A 321 -1.50 -4.56 13.56
N ASN A 322 -1.91 -4.49 14.81
CA ASN A 322 -1.36 -3.50 15.75
C ASN A 322 0.13 -3.75 16.03
N LYS A 323 0.55 -5.00 16.21
CA LYS A 323 1.98 -5.33 16.36
C LYS A 323 2.78 -4.98 15.11
N LEU A 324 2.20 -5.25 13.95
CA LEU A 324 2.77 -4.86 12.66
C LEU A 324 2.92 -3.33 12.55
N LYS A 325 1.91 -2.58 13.01
CA LYS A 325 1.94 -1.11 13.05
C LYS A 325 3.07 -0.59 13.93
N GLU A 326 3.26 -1.15 15.11
CA GLU A 326 4.38 -0.75 15.99
C GLU A 326 5.74 -1.01 15.33
N ARG A 327 5.92 -2.15 14.66
CA ARG A 327 7.13 -2.44 13.88
C ARG A 327 7.34 -1.45 12.73
N ALA A 328 6.28 -1.12 11.99
CA ALA A 328 6.33 -0.14 10.91
C ALA A 328 6.76 1.25 11.41
N LYS A 329 6.25 1.70 12.57
CA LYS A 329 6.68 2.97 13.19
C LYS A 329 8.18 2.99 13.49
N VAL A 330 8.73 1.90 14.02
CA VAL A 330 10.18 1.80 14.32
C VAL A 330 11.00 1.91 13.04
N LEU A 331 10.57 1.26 11.96
CA LEU A 331 11.22 1.32 10.65
C LEU A 331 11.15 2.72 10.02
N GLU A 332 10.00 3.39 10.10
CA GLU A 332 9.82 4.77 9.63
C GLU A 332 10.74 5.73 10.39
N VAL A 333 10.81 5.61 11.72
CA VAL A 333 11.72 6.40 12.57
C VAL A 333 13.18 6.13 12.20
N ALA A 334 13.58 4.87 12.02
CA ALA A 334 14.95 4.51 11.63
C ALA A 334 15.33 5.07 10.24
N GLN A 335 14.40 5.07 9.29
CA GLN A 335 14.60 5.68 7.97
C GLN A 335 14.71 7.21 8.05
N GLN A 336 13.89 7.85 8.88
CA GLN A 336 13.94 9.28 9.10
C GLN A 336 15.28 9.70 9.72
N PHE A 337 15.73 9.02 10.77
CA PHE A 337 17.07 9.21 11.34
C PHE A 337 18.19 8.95 10.33
N SER A 338 18.08 7.93 9.47
CA SER A 338 19.06 7.67 8.41
C SER A 338 19.11 8.79 7.37
N SER A 339 17.95 9.34 6.99
CA SER A 339 17.85 10.45 6.05
C SER A 339 18.43 11.75 6.63
N GLU A 340 18.11 12.05 7.89
CA GLU A 340 18.64 13.19 8.64
C GLU A 340 20.16 13.05 8.85
N ALA A 341 20.63 11.85 9.20
CA ALA A 341 22.04 11.54 9.30
C ALA A 341 22.76 11.71 7.96
N LYS A 342 22.17 11.33 6.82
CA LYS A 342 22.78 11.56 5.49
C LYS A 342 22.89 13.05 5.16
N THR A 343 21.90 13.87 5.50
CA THR A 343 21.99 15.34 5.37
C THR A 343 23.04 15.97 6.29
N VAL A 344 23.28 15.41 7.48
CA VAL A 344 24.31 15.89 8.43
C VAL A 344 25.72 15.37 8.06
N VAL A 345 25.82 14.11 7.61
CA VAL A 345 27.07 13.42 7.22
C VAL A 345 27.61 13.90 5.86
N GLY A 346 26.77 14.56 5.04
CA GLY A 346 27.25 15.39 3.93
C GLY A 346 28.28 16.45 4.34
N LYS A 347 28.40 16.77 5.65
CA LYS A 347 29.45 17.61 6.23
C LYS A 347 30.58 16.87 6.95
N ARG A 348 30.51 15.56 7.22
CA ARG A 348 31.61 14.79 7.84
C ARG A 348 31.59 13.31 7.42
N LYS A 349 32.50 12.93 6.51
CA LYS A 349 32.82 11.53 6.17
C LYS A 349 33.36 10.79 7.40
N LYS A 350 32.54 9.92 8.00
CA LYS A 350 32.89 8.63 8.66
C LYS A 350 31.75 8.24 9.62
N SER A 351 30.72 7.56 9.12
CA SER A 351 29.83 6.74 9.98
C SER A 351 28.93 5.82 9.14
N ASN A 352 29.52 4.78 8.52
CA ASN A 352 28.72 3.70 7.92
C ASN A 352 28.55 2.51 8.89
N ASN A 353 29.40 2.38 9.92
CA ASN A 353 29.34 1.25 10.84
C ASN A 353 28.38 1.45 12.01
N PHE A 354 28.17 2.68 12.49
CA PHE A 354 27.29 2.94 13.64
C PHE A 354 25.81 2.77 13.31
N LEU A 355 25.38 3.23 12.13
CA LEU A 355 23.99 3.13 11.68
C LEU A 355 23.57 1.69 11.39
N LYS A 356 24.48 0.88 10.84
CA LYS A 356 24.24 -0.54 10.61
C LYS A 356 24.12 -1.29 11.94
N ASP A 357 25.02 -1.01 12.89
CA ASP A 357 25.02 -1.61 14.23
C ASP A 357 23.79 -1.20 15.06
N LEU A 358 23.25 0.01 14.86
CA LEU A 358 22.03 0.46 15.53
C LEU A 358 20.77 -0.19 14.95
N ILE A 359 20.67 -0.33 13.63
CA ILE A 359 19.57 -1.04 12.97
C ILE A 359 19.58 -2.51 13.40
N ASP A 360 20.74 -3.17 13.38
CA ASP A 360 20.88 -4.56 13.82
C ASP A 360 20.55 -4.74 15.31
N ARG A 361 20.91 -3.78 16.18
CA ARG A 361 20.54 -3.81 17.61
C ARG A 361 19.05 -3.58 17.86
N LEU A 362 18.39 -2.77 17.04
CA LEU A 362 16.95 -2.51 17.15
C LEU A 362 16.12 -3.67 16.59
N SER A 363 16.61 -4.38 15.57
CA SER A 363 15.99 -5.61 15.07
C SER A 363 16.06 -6.77 16.08
N ASN A 364 17.04 -6.77 16.98
CA ASN A 364 17.20 -7.80 18.02
C ASN A 364 16.41 -7.54 19.32
N LEU A 365 15.57 -6.50 19.38
CA LEU A 365 14.83 -6.10 20.58
C LEU A 365 13.41 -6.68 20.69
N PHE A 366 12.92 -7.47 19.72
CA PHE A 366 11.57 -8.08 19.76
C PHE A 366 11.44 -9.46 19.12
#